data_AF-A0A8J2L4U0-F1
#
_entry.id   AF-A0A8J2L4U0-F1
#
_cell.length_a   1.000
_cell.length_b   1.000
_cell.length_c   1.000
_cell.angle_alpha   90.00
_cell.angle_beta   90.00
_cell.angle_gamma   90.00
#
_symmetry.space_group_name_H-M   'P 1'
#
loop_
_entity.id
_entity.type
_entity.pdbx_description
1 polymer ?
#
loop_
_entity_poly.entity_id
_entity_poly.type
_entity_poly.pdbx_seq_one_letter_code
_entity_poly.pdbx_strand_id
1 'polypeptide(L)'
;GAGSGLMNRKKKFQTMVKTMTSYMGSLGKPFTVKMRTGIKIDKNFAHTLIPFCRDSGVSMVTLHGRTKDQRYIKFANWDYIRDCNQLAEPMPLYGNGDILSYEDYVEKKNLSNVSDTPSGGYRIL
;
A
#
# COMPACT_ATOMS: atom_id res chain seq x y z
N GLY A 1 -10.71 -1.28 17.17
CA GLY A 1 -9.81 -0.28 16.57
C GLY A 1 -9.80 -0.44 15.07
N ALA A 2 -9.77 0.68 14.34
CA ALA A 2 -9.76 0.76 12.87
C ALA A 2 -8.39 1.25 12.34
N GLY A 3 -8.28 1.51 11.03
CA GLY A 3 -7.06 2.03 10.40
C GLY A 3 -5.88 1.06 10.55
N SER A 4 -4.69 1.58 10.89
CA SER A 4 -3.49 0.75 11.09
C SER A 4 -3.67 -0.30 12.20
N GLY A 5 -4.52 -0.04 13.20
CA GLY A 5 -4.85 -1.01 14.26
C GLY A 5 -5.54 -2.28 13.76
N LEU A 6 -6.20 -2.22 12.59
CA LEU A 6 -6.84 -3.38 11.96
C LEU A 6 -5.79 -4.37 11.42
N MET A 7 -4.63 -3.87 10.99
CA MET A 7 -3.60 -4.70 10.35
C MET A 7 -3.03 -5.77 11.29
N ASN A 8 -2.99 -5.52 12.60
CA ASN A 8 -2.58 -6.53 13.60
C ASN A 8 -3.60 -7.65 13.80
N ARG A 9 -4.83 -7.51 13.28
CA ARG A 9 -5.89 -8.51 13.39
C ARG A 9 -6.11 -9.16 12.02
N LYS A 10 -5.12 -9.93 11.56
CA LYS A 10 -5.08 -10.53 10.21
C LYS A 10 -6.41 -11.12 9.76
N LYS A 11 -7.07 -11.96 10.59
CA LYS A 11 -8.39 -12.53 10.26
C LYS A 11 -9.45 -11.47 10.00
N LYS A 12 -9.55 -10.44 10.84
CA LYS A 12 -10.52 -9.35 10.67
C LYS A 12 -10.24 -8.51 9.42
N PHE A 13 -8.97 -8.22 9.16
CA PHE A 13 -8.55 -7.55 7.93
C PHE A 13 -8.95 -8.36 6.69
N GLN A 14 -8.67 -9.66 6.69
CA GLN A 14 -8.99 -10.55 5.57
C GLN A 14 -10.49 -10.66 5.33
N THR A 15 -11.30 -10.79 6.38
CA THR A 15 -12.76 -10.79 6.28
C THR A 15 -13.26 -9.47 5.68
N MET A 16 -12.80 -8.32 6.17
CA MET A 16 -13.20 -7.02 5.64
C MET A 16 -12.89 -6.90 4.14
N VAL A 17 -11.65 -7.18 3.75
CA VAL A 17 -11.23 -7.05 2.34
C VAL A 17 -12.07 -7.94 1.43
N LYS A 18 -12.34 -9.20 1.82
CA LYS A 18 -13.20 -10.09 1.04
C LYS A 18 -14.63 -9.56 0.93
N THR A 19 -15.23 -9.16 2.04
CA THR A 19 -16.60 -8.65 2.06
C THR A 19 -16.73 -7.37 1.23
N MET A 20 -15.80 -6.43 1.39
CA MET A 20 -15.82 -5.17 0.65
C MET A 20 -15.58 -5.37 -0.84
N THR A 21 -14.64 -6.24 -1.22
CA THR A 21 -14.36 -6.51 -2.63
C THR A 21 -15.56 -7.16 -3.31
N SER A 22 -16.23 -8.12 -2.66
CA SER A 22 -17.46 -8.74 -3.17
C SER A 22 -18.59 -7.73 -3.33
N TYR A 23 -18.85 -6.92 -2.28
CA TYR A 23 -19.90 -5.92 -2.31
C TYR A 23 -19.66 -4.85 -3.38
N MET A 24 -18.47 -4.27 -3.44
CA MET A 24 -18.12 -3.27 -4.44
C MET A 24 -18.13 -3.84 -5.85
N GLY A 25 -17.70 -5.09 -6.01
CA GLY A 25 -17.81 -5.86 -7.26
C GLY A 25 -19.25 -6.00 -7.74
N SER A 26 -20.20 -6.31 -6.84
CA SER A 26 -21.63 -6.36 -7.19
C SER A 26 -22.21 -5.02 -7.65
N LEU A 27 -21.56 -3.92 -7.28
CA LEU A 27 -21.91 -2.56 -7.70
C LEU A 27 -21.11 -2.09 -8.93
N GLY A 28 -20.22 -2.92 -9.48
CA GLY A 28 -19.32 -2.55 -10.57
C GLY A 28 -18.32 -1.44 -10.20
N LYS A 29 -18.02 -1.25 -8.91
CA LYS A 29 -17.14 -0.18 -8.41
C LYS A 29 -15.81 -0.76 -7.93
N PRO A 30 -14.67 -0.08 -8.15
CA PRO A 30 -13.38 -0.53 -7.64
C PRO A 30 -13.30 -0.39 -6.12
N PHE A 31 -12.57 -1.29 -5.48
CA PHE A 31 -12.24 -1.22 -4.06
C PHE A 31 -10.73 -1.11 -3.88
N THR A 32 -10.28 -0.12 -3.12
CA THR A 32 -8.85 0.14 -2.89
C THR A 32 -8.52 0.10 -1.40
N VAL A 33 -7.26 -0.20 -1.08
CA VAL A 33 -6.80 -0.33 0.32
C VAL A 33 -5.61 0.60 0.57
N LYS A 34 -5.74 1.51 1.53
CA LYS A 34 -4.60 2.30 2.03
C LYS A 34 -4.07 1.72 3.33
N MET A 35 -2.76 1.49 3.42
CA MET A 35 -2.10 0.98 4.62
C MET A 35 -0.74 1.65 4.91
N ARG A 36 -0.19 1.35 6.08
CA ARG A 36 1.17 1.73 6.52
C ARG A 36 2.08 0.51 6.46
N THR A 37 3.41 0.68 6.52
CA THR A 37 4.34 -0.47 6.48
C THR A 37 4.15 -1.44 7.65
N GLY A 38 3.69 -0.94 8.80
CA GLY A 38 3.40 -1.70 10.01
C GLY A 38 2.82 -0.83 11.12
N ILE A 39 2.77 -1.37 12.35
CA ILE A 39 2.32 -0.61 13.53
C ILE A 39 3.51 -0.11 14.34
N LYS A 40 4.34 -1.02 14.82
CA LYS A 40 5.49 -0.69 15.69
C LYS A 40 6.67 -0.19 14.88
N ILE A 41 7.50 0.68 15.48
CA ILE A 41 8.78 1.11 14.90
C ILE A 41 9.61 -0.12 14.54
N ASP A 42 10.21 -0.09 13.34
CA ASP A 42 11.10 -1.11 12.79
C ASP A 42 10.48 -2.52 12.70
N LYS A 43 9.14 -2.63 12.72
CA LYS A 43 8.38 -3.87 12.51
C LYS A 43 7.42 -3.73 11.34
N ASN A 44 7.98 -3.82 10.14
CA ASN A 44 7.22 -3.83 8.89
C ASN A 44 6.57 -5.21 8.67
N PHE A 45 5.31 -5.22 8.24
CA PHE A 45 4.60 -6.47 7.90
C PHE A 45 3.58 -6.33 6.77
N ALA A 46 3.46 -5.15 6.13
CA ALA A 46 2.60 -4.95 4.96
C ALA A 46 2.84 -5.98 3.84
N HIS A 47 4.09 -6.43 3.64
CA HIS A 47 4.47 -7.48 2.68
C HIS A 47 3.68 -8.80 2.89
N THR A 48 3.25 -9.08 4.13
CA THR A 48 2.46 -10.28 4.44
C THR A 48 0.97 -10.17 4.09
N LEU A 49 0.48 -8.95 3.82
CA LEU A 49 -0.92 -8.65 3.53
C LEU A 49 -1.17 -8.29 2.06
N ILE A 50 -0.17 -7.75 1.37
CA ILE A 50 -0.28 -7.30 -0.01
C ILE A 50 -0.68 -8.43 -0.99
N PRO A 51 -0.04 -9.63 -0.97
CA PRO A 51 -0.45 -10.73 -1.84
C PRO A 51 -1.91 -11.11 -1.62
N PHE A 52 -2.36 -11.11 -0.36
CA PHE A 52 -3.75 -11.39 -0.04
C PHE A 52 -4.71 -10.34 -0.60
N CYS A 53 -4.36 -9.05 -0.57
CA CYS A 53 -5.16 -8.00 -1.20
C CYS A 53 -5.30 -8.22 -2.71
N ARG A 54 -4.18 -8.49 -3.39
CA ARG A 54 -4.15 -8.83 -4.82
C ARG A 54 -5.07 -10.02 -5.12
N ASP A 55 -4.85 -11.13 -4.43
CA ASP A 55 -5.58 -12.39 -4.66
C ASP A 55 -7.07 -12.27 -4.30
N SER A 56 -7.44 -11.29 -3.46
CA SER A 56 -8.84 -11.03 -3.10
C SER A 56 -9.56 -10.13 -4.11
N GLY A 57 -8.89 -9.61 -5.14
CA GLY A 57 -9.48 -8.74 -6.17
C GLY A 57 -9.52 -7.26 -5.79
N VAL A 58 -8.70 -6.82 -4.82
CA VAL A 58 -8.52 -5.39 -4.55
C VAL A 58 -8.00 -4.72 -5.81
N SER A 59 -8.60 -3.59 -6.19
CA SER A 59 -8.25 -2.89 -7.44
C SER A 59 -6.93 -2.14 -7.34
N MET A 60 -6.55 -1.68 -6.14
CA MET A 60 -5.30 -0.94 -5.89
C MET A 60 -4.96 -0.89 -4.40
N VAL A 61 -3.68 -0.90 -4.06
CA VAL A 61 -3.16 -0.60 -2.72
C VAL A 61 -2.45 0.76 -2.72
N THR A 62 -2.51 1.50 -1.62
CA THR A 62 -1.62 2.64 -1.36
C THR A 62 -0.84 2.37 -0.07
N LEU A 63 0.48 2.39 -0.15
CA LEU A 63 1.37 2.10 0.96
C LEU A 63 2.10 3.36 1.42
N HIS A 64 1.81 3.81 2.64
CA HIS A 64 2.58 4.85 3.29
C HIS A 64 3.85 4.26 3.88
N GLY A 65 5.03 4.79 3.51
CA GLY A 65 6.36 4.25 3.84
C GLY A 65 6.79 4.30 5.31
N ARG A 66 5.87 4.63 6.23
CA ARG A 66 6.11 4.65 7.67
C ARG A 66 5.17 3.70 8.40
N THR A 67 5.64 3.16 9.52
CA THR A 67 4.80 2.47 10.50
C THR A 67 3.89 3.47 11.22
N LYS A 68 2.91 2.99 11.98
CA LYS A 68 2.05 3.86 12.79
C LYS A 68 2.87 4.63 13.84
N ASP A 69 3.71 3.93 14.58
CA ASP A 69 4.42 4.46 15.74
C ASP A 69 5.60 5.38 15.33
N GLN A 70 6.13 5.22 14.10
CA GLN A 70 7.11 6.14 13.52
C GLN A 70 6.58 7.57 13.36
N ARG A 71 5.27 7.82 13.35
CA ARG A 71 4.67 9.16 13.19
C ARG A 71 5.42 10.03 12.16
N TYR A 72 6.20 11.01 12.63
CA TYR A 72 7.06 11.90 11.84
C TYR A 72 8.53 11.89 12.30
N ILE A 73 8.95 10.90 13.09
CA ILE A 73 10.31 10.85 13.69
C ILE A 73 11.35 10.17 12.79
N LYS A 74 10.92 9.49 11.72
CA LYS A 74 11.78 8.87 10.71
C LYS A 74 11.21 9.13 9.32
N PHE A 75 12.06 9.11 8.30
CA PHE A 75 11.65 9.19 6.89
C PHE A 75 10.92 7.92 6.42
N ALA A 76 10.11 8.07 5.38
CA ALA A 76 9.43 7.02 4.66
C ALA A 76 10.46 6.07 4.01
N ASN A 77 10.28 4.78 4.24
CA ASN A 77 11.12 3.74 3.69
C ASN A 77 10.64 3.37 2.28
N TRP A 78 11.24 4.01 1.27
CA TRP A 78 10.92 3.80 -0.15
C TRP A 78 11.47 2.48 -0.71
N ASP A 79 12.56 1.94 -0.16
CA ASP A 79 13.05 0.61 -0.50
C ASP A 79 12.02 -0.47 -0.15
N TYR A 80 11.43 -0.38 1.04
CA TYR A 80 10.39 -1.30 1.46
C TYR A 80 9.10 -1.13 0.64
N ILE A 81 8.80 0.09 0.16
CA ILE A 81 7.71 0.31 -0.80
C ILE A 81 8.00 -0.44 -2.10
N ARG A 82 9.22 -0.36 -2.64
CA ARG A 82 9.66 -1.10 -3.84
C ARG A 82 9.49 -2.61 -3.66
N ASP A 83 9.94 -3.16 -2.54
CA ASP A 83 9.83 -4.60 -2.26
C ASP A 83 8.35 -5.03 -2.18
N CYS A 84 7.52 -4.22 -1.54
CA CYS A 84 6.07 -4.43 -1.47
C CYS A 84 5.39 -4.33 -2.84
N ASN A 85 5.89 -3.47 -3.72
CA ASN A 85 5.40 -3.27 -5.07
C ASN A 85 5.55 -4.55 -5.91
N GLN A 86 6.72 -5.20 -5.83
CA GLN A 86 6.97 -6.48 -6.50
C GLN A 86 6.00 -7.58 -6.08
N LEU A 87 5.57 -7.57 -4.81
CA LEU A 87 4.59 -8.52 -4.28
C LEU A 87 3.14 -8.21 -4.70
N ALA A 88 2.86 -6.98 -5.13
CA ALA A 88 1.52 -6.53 -5.51
C ALA A 88 1.15 -6.91 -6.95
N GLU A 89 2.15 -7.08 -7.83
CA GLU A 89 1.94 -7.41 -9.25
C GLU A 89 0.96 -8.60 -9.45
N PRO A 90 -0.04 -8.46 -10.35
CA PRO A 90 -0.28 -7.34 -11.29
C PRO A 90 -1.16 -6.20 -10.75
N MET A 91 -1.56 -6.23 -9.47
CA MET A 91 -2.41 -5.20 -8.87
C MET A 91 -1.58 -3.94 -8.58
N PRO A 92 -2.08 -2.73 -8.93
CA PRO A 92 -1.37 -1.49 -8.65
C PRO A 92 -1.20 -1.20 -7.14
N LEU A 93 -0.02 -0.74 -6.74
CA LEU A 93 0.43 -0.29 -5.43
C LEU A 93 1.08 1.09 -5.55
N TYR A 94 0.55 2.07 -4.84
CA TYR A 94 0.99 3.46 -4.90
C TYR A 94 1.80 3.78 -3.64
N GLY A 95 3.04 4.24 -3.82
CA GLY A 95 3.88 4.72 -2.73
C GLY A 95 3.43 6.08 -2.22
N ASN A 96 3.54 6.31 -0.91
CA ASN A 96 3.24 7.60 -0.29
C ASN A 96 4.19 7.88 0.90
N GLY A 97 4.65 9.13 1.00
CA GLY A 97 5.40 9.62 2.15
C GLY A 97 6.61 10.46 1.76
N ASP A 98 6.71 11.64 2.37
CA ASP A 98 7.87 12.53 2.30
C ASP A 98 8.21 12.97 0.87
N ILE A 99 7.16 13.30 0.11
CA ILE A 99 7.24 14.01 -1.16
C ILE A 99 6.76 15.43 -0.89
N LEU A 100 7.68 16.39 -0.88
CA LEU A 100 7.42 17.79 -0.57
C LEU A 100 7.73 18.72 -1.75
N SER A 101 8.42 18.20 -2.77
CA SER A 101 8.79 18.89 -3.99
C SER A 101 8.57 18.00 -5.22
N TYR A 102 8.67 18.61 -6.40
CA TYR A 102 8.64 17.87 -7.66
C TYR A 102 9.88 16.97 -7.80
N GLU A 103 11.02 17.46 -7.33
CA GLU A 103 12.30 16.74 -7.30
C GLU A 103 12.19 15.47 -6.44
N ASP A 104 11.57 15.57 -5.25
CA ASP A 104 11.29 14.41 -4.40
C ASP A 104 10.43 13.39 -5.15
N TYR A 105 9.37 13.85 -5.82
CA TYR A 105 8.51 12.98 -6.60
C TYR A 105 9.30 12.21 -7.67
N VAL A 106 10.14 12.90 -8.46
CA VAL A 106 10.96 12.28 -9.51
C VAL A 106 11.95 11.28 -8.91
N GLU A 107 12.63 11.64 -7.82
CA GLU A 107 13.57 10.77 -7.12
C GLU A 107 12.87 9.49 -6.63
N LYS A 108 11.75 9.64 -5.92
CA LYS A 108 11.02 8.50 -5.34
C LYS A 108 10.39 7.61 -6.40
N LYS A 109 9.93 8.20 -7.49
CA LYS A 109 9.45 7.47 -8.68
C LYS A 109 10.53 6.56 -9.25
N ASN A 110 11.74 7.09 -9.44
CA ASN A 110 12.86 6.33 -9.98
C ASN A 110 13.34 5.23 -9.01
N LEU A 111 13.43 5.51 -7.71
CA LEU A 111 13.90 4.56 -6.70
C LEU A 111 12.97 3.35 -6.51
N SER A 112 11.67 3.57 -6.67
CA SER A 112 10.67 2.53 -6.43
C SER A 112 10.26 1.73 -7.68
N ASN A 113 10.88 2.01 -8.84
CA ASN A 113 10.45 1.50 -10.16
C ASN A 113 8.95 1.78 -10.43
N VAL A 114 8.49 2.99 -10.10
CA VAL A 114 7.10 3.44 -10.28
C VAL A 114 7.03 4.27 -11.58
N SER A 115 6.06 4.03 -12.47
CA SER A 115 6.01 4.62 -13.82
C SER A 115 4.63 5.22 -14.19
N ASP A 116 4.60 6.35 -14.90
CA ASP A 116 3.33 7.05 -15.18
C ASP A 116 2.49 6.46 -16.33
N THR A 117 2.89 5.35 -16.97
CA THR A 117 2.25 4.90 -18.23
C THR A 117 1.08 3.93 -18.04
N PRO A 118 0.03 4.01 -18.88
CA PRO A 118 -1.18 3.16 -18.76
C PRO A 118 -0.95 1.67 -19.04
N SER A 119 0.19 1.29 -19.62
CA SER A 119 0.50 -0.08 -20.06
C SER A 119 1.31 -0.91 -19.06
N GLY A 120 1.56 -0.41 -17.86
CA GLY A 120 2.21 -1.17 -16.80
C GLY A 120 2.88 -0.28 -15.76
N GLY A 121 2.43 -0.39 -14.52
CA GLY A 121 3.21 -0.03 -13.33
C GLY A 121 3.11 1.41 -12.78
N TYR A 122 2.08 1.65 -11.96
CA TYR A 122 2.02 2.49 -10.75
C TYR A 122 2.15 4.03 -10.80
N ARG A 123 1.27 4.75 -10.09
CA ARG A 123 1.34 6.22 -9.90
C ARG A 123 1.64 6.55 -8.43
N ILE A 124 2.25 7.70 -8.15
CA ILE A 124 2.50 8.20 -6.79
C ILE A 124 1.34 9.11 -6.36
N LEU A 125 0.96 9.07 -5.07
CA LEU A 125 0.01 10.01 -4.45
C LEU A 125 0.71 10.96 -3.48
#